data_AF-A0A944WKB9-F1
#
_entry.id   AF-A0A944WKB9-F1
#
_cell.length_a   1.000
_cell.length_b   1.000
_cell.length_c   1.000
_cell.angle_alpha   90.00
_cell.angle_beta   90.00
_cell.angle_gamma   90.00
#
_symmetry.space_group_name_H-M   'P 1'
#
loop_
_entity.id
_entity.type
_entity.pdbx_description
1 polymer ?
#
loop_
_entity_poly.entity_id
_entity_poly.type
_entity_poly.pdbx_seq_one_letter_code
_entity_poly.pdbx_strand_id
1 'polypeptide(L)'
;MFQSIRPLPNPSMGGHWRGNSVQFGLIAEHVVSIRYLFYPHSFPQLEANQALLSDVQLDTSYQFGDVWGWEAEFSGSEEEHMVYLIQLQEKDGNTKFVFDPFARESLGVEH
;
A
#
# COMPACT_ATOMS: atom_id res chain seq x y z
N MET A 1 -11.78 -2.71 6.47
CA MET A 1 -11.22 -1.35 6.27
C MET A 1 -10.09 -1.13 7.27
N PHE A 2 -9.07 -0.35 6.92
CA PHE A 2 -7.97 -0.02 7.83
C PHE A 2 -8.38 1.03 8.86
N GLN A 3 -7.93 0.82 10.09
CA GLN A 3 -8.20 1.65 11.26
C GLN A 3 -6.89 1.87 12.02
N SER A 4 -6.85 2.91 12.85
CA SER A 4 -5.69 3.15 13.73
C SER A 4 -4.34 3.25 12.98
N ILE A 5 -4.36 3.78 11.74
CA ILE A 5 -3.17 3.93 10.87
C ILE A 5 -2.14 4.78 11.60
N ARG A 6 -0.93 4.25 11.76
CA ARG A 6 0.16 4.93 12.45
C ARG A 6 1.53 4.66 11.82
N PRO A 7 2.48 5.59 11.95
CA PRO A 7 3.85 5.40 11.50
C PRO A 7 4.53 4.21 12.19
N LEU A 8 5.31 3.44 11.43
CA LEU A 8 6.08 2.31 11.92
C LEU A 8 7.55 2.46 11.51
N PRO A 9 8.48 2.73 12.46
CA PRO A 9 9.89 3.01 12.13
C PRO A 9 10.68 1.84 11.54
N ASN A 10 10.34 0.61 11.90
CA ASN A 10 11.07 -0.59 11.50
C ASN A 10 10.10 -1.66 10.96
N PRO A 11 9.40 -1.38 9.84
CA PRO A 11 8.45 -2.32 9.28
C PRO A 11 9.20 -3.48 8.63
N SER A 12 8.52 -4.62 8.49
CA SER A 12 8.96 -5.63 7.49
C SER A 12 8.68 -5.08 6.08
N MET A 13 9.58 -5.32 5.13
CA MET A 13 9.39 -4.88 3.75
C MET A 13 8.26 -5.66 3.07
N GLY A 14 7.40 -4.95 2.34
CA GLY A 14 6.16 -5.47 1.78
C GLY A 14 4.99 -5.44 2.77
N GLY A 15 3.83 -5.95 2.35
CA GLY A 15 2.66 -6.11 3.20
C GLY A 15 2.70 -7.40 4.03
N HIS A 16 2.51 -7.29 5.36
CA HIS A 16 2.50 -8.44 6.26
C HIS A 16 1.35 -8.38 7.26
N TRP A 17 0.54 -9.44 7.29
CA TRP A 17 -0.49 -9.66 8.30
C TRP A 17 0.10 -10.22 9.60
N ARG A 18 -0.41 -9.73 10.73
CA ARG A 18 -0.10 -10.18 12.09
C ARG A 18 -1.40 -10.21 12.90
N GLY A 19 -2.14 -11.31 12.79
CA GLY A 19 -3.52 -11.37 13.26
C GLY A 19 -4.34 -10.29 12.56
N ASN A 20 -5.08 -9.50 13.34
CA ASN A 20 -5.94 -8.44 12.83
C ASN A 20 -5.21 -7.13 12.44
N SER A 21 -3.87 -7.12 12.47
CA SER A 21 -3.10 -5.95 12.07
C SER A 21 -2.33 -6.23 10.79
N VAL A 22 -2.16 -5.21 9.97
CA VAL A 22 -1.27 -5.23 8.82
C VAL A 22 -0.18 -4.18 9.00
N GLN A 23 1.03 -4.51 8.57
CA GLN A 23 2.11 -3.55 8.42
C GLN A 23 2.58 -3.53 6.97
N PHE A 24 3.08 -2.38 6.54
CA PHE A 24 3.69 -2.17 5.23
C PHE A 24 5.03 -1.46 5.39
N GLY A 25 6.03 -1.94 4.66
CA GLY A 25 7.33 -1.29 4.50
C GLY A 25 7.70 -1.15 3.04
N LEU A 26 8.12 0.05 2.63
CA LEU A 26 8.59 0.33 1.26
C LEU A 26 9.85 1.19 1.30
N ILE A 27 10.85 0.86 0.49
CA ILE A 27 12.00 1.73 0.25
C ILE A 27 11.64 2.68 -0.91
N ALA A 28 11.65 3.99 -0.65
CA ALA A 28 11.35 4.99 -1.65
C ALA A 28 12.09 6.30 -1.38
N GLU A 29 13.05 6.60 -2.26
CA GLU A 29 13.85 7.83 -2.21
C GLU A 29 13.18 8.97 -3.01
N HIS A 30 13.44 10.21 -2.61
CA HIS A 30 12.94 11.43 -3.28
C HIS A 30 11.40 11.59 -3.37
N VAL A 31 10.66 10.79 -2.60
CA VAL A 31 9.20 10.84 -2.48
C VAL A 31 8.79 11.77 -1.34
N VAL A 32 7.66 12.45 -1.48
CA VAL A 32 7.05 13.33 -0.45
C VAL A 32 5.71 12.83 0.06
N SER A 33 5.08 11.91 -0.65
CA SER A 33 3.82 11.28 -0.27
C SER A 33 3.69 9.92 -0.94
N ILE A 34 3.16 8.95 -0.20
CA ILE A 34 2.83 7.62 -0.71
C ILE A 34 1.36 7.38 -0.50
N ARG A 35 0.68 6.86 -1.53
CA ARG A 35 -0.72 6.46 -1.45
C ARG A 35 -0.86 4.99 -1.80
N TYR A 36 -1.46 4.21 -0.90
CA TYR A 36 -1.82 2.82 -1.14
C TYR A 36 -3.30 2.75 -1.51
N LEU A 37 -3.59 2.19 -2.68
CA LEU A 37 -4.93 1.99 -3.20
C LEU A 37 -5.28 0.52 -3.15
N PHE A 38 -6.31 0.16 -2.38
CA PHE A 38 -6.70 -1.23 -2.14
C PHE A 38 -7.98 -1.60 -2.89
N TYR A 39 -7.95 -2.74 -3.57
CA TYR A 39 -9.05 -3.25 -4.41
C TYR A 39 -9.42 -4.70 -4.02
N PRO A 40 -10.67 -5.11 -4.29
CA PRO A 40 -11.10 -6.48 -4.06
C PRO A 40 -10.61 -7.38 -5.20
N HIS A 41 -9.95 -8.49 -4.87
CA HIS A 41 -9.56 -9.61 -5.74
C HIS A 41 -8.59 -9.32 -6.90
N SER A 42 -8.72 -8.19 -7.61
CA SER A 42 -7.93 -7.85 -8.79
C SER A 42 -7.81 -6.33 -8.98
N PHE A 43 -6.85 -5.93 -9.81
CA PHE A 43 -6.70 -4.53 -10.21
C PHE A 43 -7.85 -4.09 -11.12
N PRO A 44 -8.27 -2.81 -11.05
CA PRO A 44 -9.30 -2.28 -11.94
C PRO A 44 -8.84 -2.40 -13.40
N GLN A 45 -9.66 -3.06 -14.21
CA GLN A 45 -9.48 -3.10 -15.66
C GLN A 45 -10.13 -1.86 -16.29
N LEU A 46 -9.67 -1.46 -17.49
CA LEU A 46 -10.08 -0.21 -18.17
C LEU A 46 -11.60 -0.06 -18.35
N GLU A 47 -12.34 -1.17 -18.38
CA GLU A 47 -13.81 -1.21 -18.52
C GLU A 47 -14.54 -1.69 -17.26
N ALA A 48 -13.80 -2.09 -16.22
CA ALA A 48 -14.37 -2.58 -14.97
C ALA A 48 -14.43 -1.44 -13.94
N ASN A 49 -15.64 -1.04 -13.57
CA ASN A 49 -15.86 -0.05 -12.52
C ASN A 49 -15.70 -0.71 -11.12
N GLN A 50 -14.47 -1.15 -10.83
CA GLN A 50 -14.15 -1.89 -9.61
C GLN A 50 -14.01 -0.91 -8.43
N ALA A 51 -14.74 -1.17 -7.34
CA ALA A 51 -14.78 -0.28 -6.20
C ALA A 51 -13.45 -0.27 -5.44
N LEU A 52 -12.93 0.92 -5.14
CA LEU A 52 -11.80 1.11 -4.23
C LEU A 52 -12.26 0.79 -2.80
N LEU A 53 -11.64 -0.19 -2.14
CA LEU A 53 -11.97 -0.60 -0.77
C LEU A 53 -11.41 0.38 0.26
N SER A 54 -10.17 0.82 0.04
CA SER A 54 -9.48 1.70 0.96
C SER A 54 -8.41 2.50 0.24
N ASP A 55 -8.17 3.68 0.80
CA ASP A 55 -7.20 4.65 0.34
C ASP A 55 -6.40 5.11 1.56
N VAL A 56 -5.11 4.79 1.58
CA VAL A 56 -4.20 5.16 2.67
C VAL A 56 -3.14 6.11 2.12
N GLN A 57 -3.22 7.37 2.52
CA GLN A 57 -2.26 8.40 2.17
C GLN A 57 -1.29 8.63 3.33
N LEU A 58 0.01 8.57 3.02
CA LEU A 58 1.12 8.79 3.94
C LEU A 58 1.83 10.09 3.56
N ASP A 59 2.11 10.92 4.56
CA ASP A 59 3.02 12.05 4.45
C ASP A 59 4.41 11.69 5.03
N THR A 60 5.32 12.66 5.03
CA THR A 60 6.71 12.45 5.49
C THR A 60 6.85 12.07 6.97
N SER A 61 5.78 12.12 7.78
CA SER A 61 5.81 11.59 9.16
C SER A 61 5.90 10.06 9.22
N TYR A 62 5.63 9.38 8.10
CA TYR A 62 5.75 7.94 7.94
C TYR A 62 7.11 7.50 7.37
N GLN A 63 8.01 8.46 7.12
CA GLN A 63 9.34 8.21 6.54
C GLN A 63 10.42 8.16 7.62
N PHE A 64 11.21 7.09 7.61
CA PHE A 64 12.31 6.81 8.52
C PHE A 64 13.57 6.48 7.70
N GLY A 65 14.36 7.52 7.37
CA GLY A 65 15.43 7.40 6.38
C GLY A 65 14.83 7.19 4.98
N ASP A 66 15.28 6.15 4.28
CA ASP A 66 14.77 5.80 2.95
C ASP A 66 13.55 4.86 3.00
N VAL A 67 13.14 4.46 4.21
CA VAL A 67 12.03 3.54 4.45
C VAL A 67 10.76 4.31 4.82
N TRP A 68 9.68 3.98 4.14
CA TRP A 68 8.33 4.37 4.49
C TRP A 68 7.63 3.21 5.20
N GLY A 69 7.06 3.47 6.37
CA GLY A 69 6.53 2.43 7.23
C GLY A 69 5.24 2.84 7.93
N TRP A 70 4.24 1.97 7.87
CA TRP A 70 3.00 2.14 8.60
C TRP A 70 2.41 0.80 9.03
N GLU A 71 1.54 0.86 10.04
CA GLU A 71 0.69 -0.24 10.44
C GLU A 71 -0.72 0.22 10.75
N ALA A 72 -1.67 -0.70 10.66
CA ALA A 72 -3.07 -0.47 10.95
C ALA A 72 -3.74 -1.73 11.47
N GLU A 73 -4.82 -1.54 12.23
CA GLU A 73 -5.79 -2.58 12.50
C GLU A 73 -6.73 -2.72 11.30
N PHE A 74 -7.18 -3.93 11.02
CA PHE A 74 -8.19 -4.19 10.02
C PHE A 74 -9.53 -4.49 10.70
N SER A 75 -10.63 -4.09 10.08
CA SER A 75 -11.97 -4.33 10.62
C SER A 75 -12.85 -5.16 9.68
N GLY A 76 -12.24 -5.81 8.67
CA GLY A 76 -12.91 -6.71 7.74
C GLY A 76 -12.60 -8.18 8.03
N SER A 77 -13.19 -9.08 7.27
CA SER A 77 -12.85 -10.51 7.31
C SER A 77 -11.52 -10.77 6.60
N GLU A 78 -10.64 -11.60 7.20
CA GLU A 78 -9.34 -12.01 6.64
C GLU A 78 -9.46 -12.71 5.26
N GLU A 79 -10.65 -13.18 4.88
CA GLU A 79 -10.93 -13.82 3.58
C GLU A 79 -11.04 -12.84 2.39
N GLU A 80 -10.98 -11.52 2.61
CA GLU A 80 -10.89 -10.55 1.51
C GLU A 80 -9.47 -10.59 0.91
N HIS A 81 -9.30 -11.34 -0.19
CA HIS A 81 -8.12 -11.24 -1.05
C HIS A 81 -8.00 -9.80 -1.59
N MET A 82 -7.24 -8.96 -0.89
CA MET A 82 -7.00 -7.57 -1.28
C MET A 82 -5.75 -7.48 -2.13
N VAL A 83 -5.86 -6.75 -3.24
CA VAL A 83 -4.70 -6.33 -4.02
C VAL A 83 -4.48 -4.83 -3.81
N TYR A 84 -3.24 -4.37 -3.98
CA TYR A 84 -2.91 -2.96 -3.78
C TYR A 84 -1.97 -2.41 -4.85
N LEU A 85 -2.18 -1.14 -5.20
CA LEU A 85 -1.27 -0.33 -6.02
C LEU A 85 -0.68 0.77 -5.16
N ILE A 86 0.58 1.11 -5.42
CA ILE A 86 1.28 2.18 -4.74
C ILE A 86 1.44 3.34 -5.71
N GLN A 87 0.93 4.51 -5.33
CA GLN A 87 1.21 5.77 -6.01
C GLN A 87 2.27 6.53 -5.20
N LEU A 88 3.36 6.90 -5.87
CA LEU A 88 4.42 7.71 -5.30
C LEU A 88 4.31 9.13 -5.86
N GLN A 89 4.36 10.13 -4.99
CA GLN A 89 4.50 11.53 -5.37
C GLN A 89 5.93 12.00 -5.12
N GLU A 90 6.61 12.43 -6.17
CA GLU A 90 7.97 12.95 -6.12
C GLU A 90 8.00 14.45 -5.75
N LYS A 91 9.17 14.95 -5.33
CA LYS A 91 9.37 16.35 -4.92
C LYS A 91 9.07 17.37 -6.02
N ASP A 92 9.22 16.99 -7.28
CA ASP A 92 8.92 17.82 -8.44
C ASP A 92 7.42 17.86 -8.81
N GLY A 93 6.59 17.13 -8.05
CA GLY A 93 5.16 17.02 -8.26
C GLY A 93 4.74 15.88 -9.18
N ASN A 94 5.69 15.13 -9.76
CA ASN A 94 5.37 13.97 -10.59
C ASN A 94 4.76 12.85 -9.74
N THR A 95 3.82 12.12 -10.34
CA THR A 95 3.22 10.94 -9.71
C THR A 95 3.43 9.72 -10.59
N LYS A 96 3.78 8.59 -9.96
CA LYS A 96 3.96 7.31 -10.64
C LYS A 96 3.31 6.18 -9.86
N PHE A 97 2.75 5.21 -10.57
CA PHE A 97 2.27 3.97 -9.98
C PHE A 97 3.39 2.92 -10.03
N VAL A 98 3.56 2.19 -8.93
CA VAL A 98 4.52 1.10 -8.80
C VAL A 98 3.84 -0.11 -8.16
N PHE A 99 4.36 -1.29 -8.51
CA PHE A 99 4.11 -2.49 -7.74
C PHE A 99 5.10 -2.56 -6.59
N ASP A 100 4.66 -3.16 -5.48
CA ASP A 100 5.53 -3.44 -4.36
C ASP A 100 6.56 -4.52 -4.76
N PRO A 101 7.86 -4.21 -4.75
CA PRO A 101 8.90 -5.16 -5.12
C PRO A 101 9.03 -6.32 -4.12
N PHE A 102 8.42 -6.20 -2.94
CA PHE A 102 8.42 -7.22 -1.89
C PHE A 102 7.07 -7.95 -1.76
N ALA A 103 6.14 -7.74 -2.70
CA ALA A 103 4.87 -8.46 -2.71
C ALA A 103 5.11 -9.99 -2.75
N ARG A 104 4.47 -10.71 -1.82
CA ARG A 104 4.58 -12.18 -1.74
C ARG A 104 3.95 -12.87 -2.95
N GLU A 105 2.89 -12.27 -3.48
CA GLU A 105 2.20 -12.69 -4.69
C GLU A 105 2.04 -11.47 -5.60
N SER A 106 2.49 -11.58 -6.85
CA SER A 106 2.25 -10.58 -7.89
C SER A 106 1.28 -11.19 -8.91
N LEU A 107 0.07 -10.67 -8.99
CA LEU A 107 -0.85 -10.98 -10.07
C LEU A 107 -0.43 -10.17 -11.30
N GLY A 108 0.63 -10.63 -11.97
CA GLY A 108 0.95 -10.20 -13.32
C GLY A 108 -0.11 -10.79 -14.25
N VAL A 109 -0.97 -9.95 -14.81
CA VAL A 109 -1.84 -10.39 -15.90
C VAL A 109 -0.95 -10.50 -17.14
N GLU A 110 -0.48 -11.70 -17.46
CA GLU A 110 -0.05 -11.99 -18.82
C GLU A 110 -1.27 -11.85 -19.73
N HIS A 111 -1.20 -10.90 -20.66
CA HIS A 111 -2.13 -10.76 -21.77
C HIS A 111 -1.56 -11.46 -23.01
#